data_AF-A0A2E6TGY0-F1
#
_entry.id   AF-A0A2E6TGY0-F1
#
_cell.length_a   1.000
_cell.length_b   1.000
_cell.length_c   1.000
_cell.angle_alpha   90.00
_cell.angle_beta   90.00
_cell.angle_gamma   90.00
#
_symmetry.space_group_name_H-M   'P 1'
#
loop_
_entity.id
_entity.type
_entity.pdbx_description
1 polymer ?
#
loop_
_entity_poly.entity_id
_entity_poly.type
_entity_poly.pdbx_seq_one_letter_code
_entity_poly.pdbx_strand_id
1 'polypeptide(L)'
;MSRKREPDLIQFRIEYVLDDDLPVEKFFMALNEKDAIKTFAHSCQKFLSQQRVSEEATDCFLNAFANPGQPFLDEPAMIPVPEEIAEYEPPEEEEPNETQEIQEETVEPPPADPFMQQEDGEETSPFAQSTESDNFLGAPSREQKEDPAIEHARKKAERDMKIQEANQENERRRTEYEQLSSWVLQQVDELNERVSIIHFEQHNRWADKWDPISYPFTKEETATSDTPREES
;
A
#
# COMPACT_ATOMS: atom_id res chain seq x y z
N MET A 1 39.57 21.58 -4.12
CA MET A 1 38.22 21.80 -3.56
C MET A 1 37.49 22.76 -4.47
N SER A 2 36.73 22.25 -5.44
CA SER A 2 35.94 23.10 -6.34
C SER A 2 34.78 23.69 -5.55
N ARG A 3 34.75 25.03 -5.42
CA ARG A 3 33.59 25.73 -4.87
C ARG A 3 32.43 25.47 -5.81
N LYS A 4 31.41 24.74 -5.36
CA LYS A 4 30.11 24.69 -6.06
C LYS A 4 29.60 26.12 -6.06
N ARG A 5 29.55 26.74 -7.24
CA ARG A 5 28.97 28.07 -7.43
C ARG A 5 27.49 27.96 -7.05
N GLU A 6 26.99 28.89 -6.25
CA GLU A 6 25.54 28.98 -6.01
C GLU A 6 24.86 29.19 -7.38
N PRO A 7 23.72 28.53 -7.63
CA PRO A 7 23.04 28.64 -8.90
C PRO A 7 22.51 30.07 -9.05
N ASP A 8 22.90 30.73 -10.14
CA ASP A 8 22.51 32.11 -10.41
C ASP A 8 21.02 32.18 -10.78
N LEU A 9 20.28 33.10 -10.17
CA LEU A 9 18.90 33.39 -10.56
C LEU A 9 18.89 34.11 -11.92
N ILE A 10 18.04 33.63 -12.82
CA ILE A 10 17.84 34.16 -14.16
C ILE A 10 16.48 34.86 -14.22
N GLN A 11 16.42 35.98 -14.95
CA GLN A 11 15.16 36.70 -15.17
C GLN A 11 14.40 36.11 -16.34
N PHE A 12 13.12 35.86 -16.12
CA PHE A 12 12.18 35.37 -17.12
C PHE A 12 11.07 36.39 -17.31
N ARG A 13 10.60 36.51 -18.55
CA ARG A 13 9.43 37.31 -18.94
C ARG A 13 8.39 36.38 -19.51
N ILE A 14 7.17 36.48 -18.99
CA ILE A 14 6.00 35.77 -19.52
C ILE A 14 4.93 36.81 -19.86
N GLU A 15 4.57 36.88 -21.13
CA GLU A 15 3.42 37.64 -21.62
C GLU A 15 2.26 36.65 -21.83
N TYR A 16 1.11 36.93 -21.23
CA TYR A 16 -0.05 36.05 -21.30
C TYR A 16 -1.36 36.84 -21.38
N VAL A 17 -2.37 36.23 -21.96
CA VAL A 17 -3.75 36.70 -21.99
C VAL A 17 -4.58 35.88 -21.03
N LEU A 18 -5.47 36.54 -20.29
CA LEU A 18 -6.42 35.92 -19.39
C LEU A 18 -7.85 36.17 -19.91
N ASP A 19 -8.64 35.12 -20.10
CA ASP A 19 -10.06 35.20 -20.50
C ASP A 19 -10.29 36.12 -21.73
N ASP A 20 -9.39 36.10 -22.71
CA ASP A 20 -9.37 36.96 -23.91
C ASP A 20 -9.28 38.48 -23.64
N ASP A 21 -8.78 38.89 -22.46
CA ASP A 21 -8.51 40.29 -22.10
C ASP A 21 -7.17 40.81 -22.68
N LEU A 22 -6.78 42.02 -22.28
CA LEU A 22 -5.50 42.63 -22.66
C LEU A 22 -4.31 41.79 -22.18
N PRO A 23 -3.26 41.63 -23.02
CA PRO A 23 -2.03 40.96 -22.62
C PRO A 23 -1.39 41.60 -21.40
N VAL A 24 -0.93 40.73 -20.48
CA VAL A 24 -0.22 41.13 -19.26
C VAL A 24 1.17 40.52 -19.28
N GLU A 25 2.18 41.36 -19.02
CA GLU A 25 3.55 40.91 -18.81
C GLU A 25 3.83 40.70 -17.32
N LYS A 26 4.50 39.60 -16.99
CA LYS A 26 5.08 39.35 -15.67
C LYS A 26 6.53 38.94 -15.77
N PHE A 27 7.31 39.38 -14.78
CA PHE A 27 8.72 39.05 -14.64
C PHE A 27 8.93 38.16 -13.43
N PHE A 28 9.74 37.12 -13.61
CA PHE A 28 10.05 36.14 -12.58
C PHE A 28 11.56 35.97 -12.46
N MET A 29 12.01 35.64 -11.26
CA MET A 29 13.39 35.22 -11.00
C MET A 29 13.34 33.74 -10.68
N ALA A 30 14.02 32.91 -11.47
CA ALA A 30 14.03 31.46 -11.29
C ALA A 30 15.38 30.86 -11.64
N LEU A 31 15.62 29.62 -11.21
CA LEU A 31 16.88 28.91 -11.48
C LEU A 31 16.89 28.30 -12.89
N ASN A 32 15.72 27.96 -13.41
CA ASN A 32 15.52 27.37 -14.72
C ASN A 32 14.13 27.75 -15.26
N GLU A 33 13.91 27.42 -16.53
CA GLU A 33 12.68 27.72 -17.27
C GLU A 33 11.45 27.02 -16.64
N LYS A 34 11.63 25.80 -16.11
CA LYS A 34 10.56 25.04 -15.46
C LYS A 34 10.10 25.70 -14.17
N ASP A 35 11.03 26.16 -13.35
CA ASP A 35 10.76 26.87 -12.10
C ASP A 35 10.09 28.22 -12.37
N ALA A 36 10.43 28.88 -13.48
CA ALA A 36 9.72 30.07 -13.93
C ALA A 36 8.26 29.77 -14.28
N ILE A 37 8.00 28.70 -15.04
CA ILE A 37 6.64 28.26 -15.38
C ILE A 37 5.86 27.82 -14.12
N LYS A 38 6.50 27.11 -13.18
CA LYS A 38 5.86 26.77 -11.89
C LYS A 38 5.48 28.02 -11.10
N THR A 39 6.39 29.01 -11.02
CA THR A 39 6.11 30.28 -10.34
C THR A 39 4.97 31.04 -11.03
N PHE A 40 4.94 31.00 -12.36
CA PHE A 40 3.84 31.56 -13.14
C PHE A 40 2.51 30.87 -12.84
N ALA A 41 2.46 29.53 -12.90
CA ALA A 41 1.27 28.74 -12.60
C ALA A 41 0.75 29.00 -11.18
N HIS A 42 1.65 29.05 -10.19
CA HIS A 42 1.31 29.42 -8.82
C HIS A 42 0.70 30.83 -8.74
N SER A 43 1.24 31.79 -9.50
CA SER A 43 0.67 33.14 -9.57
C SER A 43 -0.72 33.20 -10.22
N CYS A 44 -1.05 32.20 -11.03
CA CYS A 44 -2.32 32.05 -11.73
C CYS A 44 -3.35 31.23 -10.95
N GLN A 45 -2.94 30.51 -9.91
CA GLN A 45 -3.85 29.74 -9.05
C GLN A 45 -4.98 30.59 -8.44
N LYS A 46 -4.74 31.89 -8.24
CA LYS A 46 -5.76 32.84 -7.77
C LYS A 46 -6.96 32.97 -8.71
N PHE A 47 -6.78 32.64 -10.00
CA PHE A 47 -7.84 32.68 -10.99
C PHE A 47 -8.70 31.43 -10.93
N LEU A 48 -8.17 30.29 -10.48
CA LEU A 48 -8.89 29.02 -10.43
C LEU A 48 -10.07 29.07 -9.44
N SER A 49 -11.11 28.33 -9.79
CA SER A 49 -12.34 28.24 -9.00
C SER A 49 -12.12 27.59 -7.63
N GLN A 50 -11.08 26.74 -7.50
CA GLN A 50 -10.78 26.00 -6.27
C GLN A 50 -9.47 26.49 -5.62
N GLN A 51 -9.59 27.45 -4.70
CA GLN A 51 -8.43 28.13 -4.07
C GLN A 51 -7.81 27.42 -2.86
N ARG A 52 -8.52 26.49 -2.20
CA ARG A 52 -8.04 25.85 -0.96
C ARG A 52 -7.65 24.42 -1.21
N VAL A 53 -6.36 24.19 -1.26
CA VAL A 53 -5.76 22.90 -1.59
C VAL A 53 -4.63 22.59 -0.61
N SER A 54 -4.32 21.31 -0.46
CA SER A 54 -3.10 20.91 0.26
C SER A 54 -1.86 21.40 -0.50
N GLU A 55 -0.75 21.51 0.21
CA GLU A 55 0.56 21.82 -0.40
C GLU A 55 0.93 20.76 -1.45
N GLU A 56 0.71 19.48 -1.12
CA GLU A 56 0.92 18.36 -2.05
C GLU A 56 0.10 18.50 -3.35
N ALA A 57 -1.18 18.86 -3.24
CA ALA A 57 -2.02 19.08 -4.42
C ALA A 57 -1.55 20.29 -5.24
N THR A 58 -1.04 21.33 -4.58
CA THR A 58 -0.44 22.48 -5.25
C THR A 58 0.80 22.05 -6.02
N ASP A 59 1.72 21.31 -5.40
CA ASP A 59 2.94 20.85 -6.05
C ASP A 59 2.65 19.94 -7.24
N CYS A 60 1.70 19.02 -7.10
CA CYS A 60 1.24 18.18 -8.20
C CYS A 60 0.70 19.01 -9.37
N PHE A 61 -0.12 20.03 -9.08
CA PHE A 61 -0.62 20.97 -10.06
C PHE A 61 0.49 21.75 -10.77
N LEU A 62 1.46 22.30 -10.02
CA LEU A 62 2.58 23.04 -10.58
C LEU A 62 3.46 22.14 -11.48
N ASN A 63 3.68 20.89 -11.07
CA ASN A 63 4.44 19.92 -11.85
C ASN A 63 3.69 19.49 -13.12
N ALA A 64 2.39 19.26 -13.02
CA ALA A 64 1.52 18.91 -14.14
C ALA A 64 1.43 20.02 -15.18
N PHE A 65 1.28 21.27 -14.73
CA PHE A 65 1.29 22.42 -15.63
C PHE A 65 2.66 22.58 -16.29
N ALA A 66 3.75 22.57 -15.52
CA ALA A 66 5.08 22.80 -16.08
C ALA A 66 5.56 21.73 -17.08
N ASN A 67 5.06 20.49 -16.98
CA ASN A 67 5.45 19.38 -17.87
C ASN A 67 4.20 18.67 -18.40
N PRO A 68 3.48 19.26 -19.36
CA PRO A 68 2.28 18.63 -19.90
C PRO A 68 2.64 17.32 -20.62
N GLY A 69 1.89 16.27 -20.32
CA GLY A 69 2.12 14.92 -20.88
C GLY A 69 3.22 14.10 -20.18
N GLN A 70 3.80 14.60 -19.08
CA GLN A 70 4.65 13.81 -18.19
C GLN A 70 3.90 13.41 -16.91
N PRO A 71 4.26 12.29 -16.26
CA PRO A 71 3.72 11.96 -14.95
C PRO A 71 4.13 13.02 -13.93
N PHE A 72 3.15 13.51 -13.17
CA PHE A 72 3.33 14.52 -12.12
C PHE A 72 3.09 13.95 -10.71
N LEU A 73 2.63 12.71 -10.62
CA LEU A 73 2.36 11.97 -9.40
C LEU A 73 2.81 10.52 -9.62
N ASP A 74 3.50 9.95 -8.63
CA ASP A 74 3.94 8.55 -8.67
C ASP A 74 2.79 7.62 -8.27
N GLU A 75 2.68 6.48 -8.96
CA GLU A 75 1.69 5.46 -8.61
C GLU A 75 1.98 4.90 -7.20
N PRO A 76 0.94 4.76 -6.34
CA PRO A 76 1.14 4.32 -4.97
C PRO A 76 1.62 2.86 -4.91
N ALA A 77 2.62 2.60 -4.07
CA ALA A 77 3.11 1.25 -3.82
C ALA A 77 2.03 0.38 -3.14
N MET A 78 1.67 -0.73 -3.80
CA MET A 78 0.65 -1.66 -3.32
C MET A 78 1.23 -2.64 -2.30
N ILE A 79 0.46 -2.92 -1.25
CA ILE A 79 0.77 -3.95 -0.27
C ILE A 79 0.59 -5.32 -0.96
N PRO A 80 1.62 -6.18 -0.97
CA PRO A 80 1.53 -7.49 -1.60
C PRO A 80 0.60 -8.41 -0.81
N VAL A 81 -0.21 -9.18 -1.54
CA VAL A 81 -1.13 -10.16 -0.98
C VAL A 81 -0.34 -11.37 -0.45
N PRO A 82 -0.62 -11.88 0.77
CA PRO A 82 0.02 -13.07 1.31
C PRO A 82 -0.06 -14.30 0.38
N GLU A 83 1.07 -15.03 0.27
CA GLU A 83 1.19 -16.25 -0.54
C GLU A 83 0.16 -17.32 -0.16
N GLU A 84 -0.11 -18.23 -1.10
CA GLU A 84 -1.08 -19.30 -0.92
C GLU A 84 -0.60 -20.36 0.07
N ILE A 85 -1.44 -20.68 1.06
CA ILE A 85 -1.19 -21.78 1.98
C ILE A 85 -1.54 -23.07 1.23
N ALA A 86 -0.57 -23.99 1.13
CA ALA A 86 -0.76 -25.29 0.50
C ALA A 86 -2.01 -26.00 1.04
N GLU A 87 -2.75 -26.67 0.17
CA GLU A 87 -3.95 -27.42 0.55
C GLU A 87 -3.59 -28.51 1.57
N TYR A 88 -4.44 -28.68 2.59
CA TYR A 88 -4.27 -29.78 3.53
C TYR A 88 -4.71 -31.07 2.84
N GLU A 89 -3.75 -31.94 2.53
CA GLU A 89 -4.02 -33.33 2.15
C GLU A 89 -4.18 -34.14 3.44
N PRO A 90 -5.40 -34.61 3.78
CA PRO A 90 -5.54 -35.57 4.87
C PRO A 90 -4.74 -36.83 4.52
N PRO A 91 -4.12 -37.50 5.50
CA PRO A 91 -3.49 -38.79 5.24
C PRO A 91 -4.53 -39.72 4.60
N GLU A 92 -4.18 -40.35 3.47
CA GLU A 92 -5.00 -41.39 2.87
C GLU A 92 -5.29 -42.43 3.97
N GLU A 93 -6.56 -42.56 4.34
CA GLU A 93 -6.99 -43.66 5.19
C GLU A 93 -6.70 -44.95 4.42
N GLU A 94 -5.67 -45.70 4.84
CA GLU A 94 -5.49 -47.08 4.39
C GLU A 94 -6.81 -47.81 4.69
N GLU A 95 -7.56 -48.17 3.66
CA GLU A 95 -8.75 -48.99 3.83
C GLU A 95 -8.40 -50.21 4.68
N PRO A 96 -9.19 -50.52 5.73
CA PRO A 96 -8.91 -51.68 6.55
C PRO A 96 -8.98 -52.92 5.65
N ASN A 97 -7.81 -53.52 5.42
CA ASN A 97 -7.65 -54.76 4.69
C ASN A 97 -8.51 -55.84 5.39
N GLU A 98 -9.69 -56.10 4.86
CA GLU A 98 -10.53 -57.20 5.29
C GLU A 98 -9.75 -58.52 5.15
N THR A 99 -9.99 -59.42 6.10
CA THR A 99 -9.64 -60.85 6.12
C THR A 99 -8.43 -61.23 6.97
N GLN A 100 -8.68 -61.45 8.27
CA GLN A 100 -8.05 -62.55 8.99
C GLN A 100 -9.13 -63.50 9.50
N GLU A 101 -9.14 -64.69 8.89
CA GLU A 101 -9.89 -65.87 9.33
C GLU A 101 -9.59 -66.17 10.80
N ILE A 102 -10.61 -66.14 11.65
CA ILE A 102 -10.55 -66.77 12.97
C ILE A 102 -11.13 -68.18 12.79
N GLN A 103 -10.26 -69.19 12.85
CA GLN A 103 -10.65 -70.60 12.85
C GLN A 103 -11.40 -70.93 14.15
N GLU A 104 -12.61 -71.47 14.00
CA GLU A 104 -13.35 -72.17 15.06
C GLU A 104 -12.62 -73.47 15.43
N GLU A 105 -12.26 -73.65 16.71
CA GLU A 105 -12.11 -74.98 17.29
C GLU A 105 -12.84 -75.03 18.64
N THR A 106 -13.85 -75.90 18.68
CA THR A 106 -14.80 -76.14 19.78
C THR A 106 -14.26 -77.23 20.71
N VAL A 107 -14.28 -77.04 22.04
CA VAL A 107 -14.55 -78.14 23.01
C VAL A 107 -15.25 -77.61 24.29
N GLU A 108 -16.23 -78.40 24.74
CA GLU A 108 -17.31 -78.34 25.76
C GLU A 108 -17.11 -77.78 27.20
N PRO A 109 -18.24 -77.44 27.91
CA PRO A 109 -18.34 -77.01 29.31
C PRO A 109 -18.55 -78.20 30.29
N PRO A 110 -18.40 -78.04 31.64
CA PRO A 110 -19.57 -77.98 32.55
C PRO A 110 -19.27 -77.32 33.94
N PRO A 111 -20.14 -77.40 34.97
CA PRO A 111 -21.48 -76.80 35.09
C PRO A 111 -21.61 -75.91 36.35
N ALA A 112 -22.71 -75.16 36.43
CA ALA A 112 -23.16 -74.52 37.67
C ALA A 112 -23.70 -75.56 38.67
N ASP A 113 -23.45 -75.37 39.97
CA ASP A 113 -24.24 -76.00 41.04
C ASP A 113 -24.71 -74.93 42.04
N PRO A 114 -26.00 -74.91 42.45
CA PRO A 114 -26.67 -73.81 43.13
C PRO A 114 -26.98 -74.16 44.60
N PHE A 115 -26.27 -73.57 45.57
CA PHE A 115 -26.73 -73.60 46.95
C PHE A 115 -26.08 -72.53 47.83
N MET A 116 -26.75 -71.38 47.98
CA MET A 116 -27.17 -70.79 49.27
C MET A 116 -27.47 -69.29 49.12
N GLN A 117 -28.73 -68.98 49.38
CA GLN A 117 -29.31 -67.64 49.55
C GLN A 117 -29.06 -67.10 50.97
N GLN A 118 -29.44 -65.82 51.14
CA GLN A 118 -29.72 -65.08 52.39
C GLN A 118 -28.55 -64.38 53.06
N GLU A 119 -28.68 -63.19 53.63
CA GLU A 119 -29.62 -62.05 53.57
C GLU A 119 -28.94 -60.96 54.44
N ASP A 120 -29.20 -59.70 54.12
CA ASP A 120 -29.23 -58.51 54.99
C ASP A 120 -28.11 -58.15 55.98
N GLY A 121 -27.75 -56.86 55.92
CA GLY A 121 -26.96 -56.18 56.95
C GLY A 121 -26.58 -54.75 56.57
N GLU A 122 -27.53 -53.82 56.69
CA GLU A 122 -27.23 -52.38 56.83
C GLU A 122 -26.33 -52.15 58.06
N GLU A 123 -25.34 -51.24 57.98
CA GLU A 123 -25.19 -50.09 58.90
C GLU A 123 -23.88 -49.28 58.71
N THR A 124 -24.06 -47.96 58.60
CA THR A 124 -23.21 -46.86 59.11
C THR A 124 -21.93 -46.38 58.38
N SER A 125 -22.02 -45.13 57.92
CA SER A 125 -20.96 -44.13 57.65
C SER A 125 -20.47 -43.50 58.99
N PRO A 126 -19.51 -42.54 59.08
CA PRO A 126 -18.40 -42.10 58.20
C PRO A 126 -17.04 -42.05 58.95
N PHE A 127 -15.89 -41.93 58.25
CA PHE A 127 -14.78 -41.15 58.81
C PHE A 127 -13.89 -40.56 57.72
N ALA A 128 -13.89 -39.23 57.65
CA ALA A 128 -12.98 -38.44 56.85
C ALA A 128 -11.57 -38.51 57.46
N GLN A 129 -10.58 -38.86 56.65
CA GLN A 129 -9.19 -38.51 56.91
C GLN A 129 -8.60 -37.87 55.65
N SER A 130 -8.61 -36.54 55.66
CA SER A 130 -7.69 -35.72 54.87
C SER A 130 -6.27 -36.11 55.27
N THR A 131 -5.52 -36.68 54.34
CA THR A 131 -4.05 -36.67 54.40
C THR A 131 -3.57 -35.99 53.14
N GLU A 132 -3.10 -34.76 53.32
CA GLU A 132 -2.20 -34.09 52.38
C GLU A 132 -1.04 -35.06 52.10
N SER A 133 -0.95 -35.52 50.87
CA SER A 133 0.30 -36.04 50.32
C SER A 133 0.70 -35.12 49.19
N ASP A 134 1.65 -34.28 49.55
CA ASP A 134 2.50 -33.48 48.71
C ASP A 134 3.20 -34.41 47.69
N ASN A 135 2.60 -34.55 46.50
CA ASN A 135 3.26 -35.08 45.31
C ASN A 135 3.48 -33.93 44.34
N PHE A 136 4.52 -33.16 44.66
CA PHE A 136 5.59 -32.73 43.76
C PHE A 136 5.48 -33.34 42.34
N LEU A 137 5.32 -32.45 41.35
CA LEU A 137 5.23 -32.70 39.89
C LEU A 137 3.86 -33.22 39.41
N GLY A 138 2.89 -32.30 39.32
CA GLY A 138 1.79 -32.47 38.38
C GLY A 138 2.35 -32.70 36.98
N ALA A 139 2.02 -33.85 36.38
CA ALA A 139 2.40 -34.20 35.02
C ALA A 139 2.09 -33.01 34.08
N PRO A 140 2.96 -32.69 33.10
CA PRO A 140 2.63 -31.67 32.12
C PRO A 140 1.31 -32.08 31.50
N SER A 141 0.30 -31.20 31.62
CA SER A 141 -0.97 -31.33 30.94
C SER A 141 -0.66 -31.73 29.50
N ARG A 142 -1.11 -32.90 29.05
CA ARG A 142 -0.99 -33.26 27.64
C ARG A 142 -1.82 -32.23 26.87
N GLU A 143 -1.15 -31.21 26.36
CA GLU A 143 -1.71 -30.31 25.36
C GLU A 143 -2.23 -31.20 24.24
N GLN A 144 -3.56 -31.33 24.15
CA GLN A 144 -4.19 -32.01 23.02
C GLN A 144 -3.76 -31.23 21.79
N LYS A 145 -2.93 -31.85 20.94
CA LYS A 145 -2.61 -31.29 19.63
C LYS A 145 -3.95 -31.08 18.93
N GLU A 146 -4.29 -29.83 18.69
CA GLU A 146 -5.46 -29.47 17.89
C GLU A 146 -5.36 -30.19 16.54
N ASP A 147 -6.51 -30.62 16.00
CA ASP A 147 -6.55 -31.30 14.71
C ASP A 147 -5.85 -30.42 13.65
N PRO A 148 -4.87 -30.96 12.89
CA PRO A 148 -4.19 -30.24 11.81
C PRO A 148 -5.15 -29.56 10.83
N ALA A 149 -6.34 -30.12 10.61
CA ALA A 149 -7.39 -29.50 9.78
C ALA A 149 -7.94 -28.20 10.38
N ILE A 150 -8.09 -28.13 11.71
CA ILE A 150 -8.55 -26.93 12.43
C ILE A 150 -7.46 -25.85 12.41
N GLU A 151 -6.20 -26.25 12.58
CA GLU A 151 -5.05 -25.32 12.49
C GLU A 151 -4.90 -24.74 11.08
N HIS A 152 -5.07 -25.56 10.05
CA HIS A 152 -5.05 -25.12 8.65
C HIS A 152 -6.20 -24.16 8.33
N ALA A 153 -7.43 -24.50 8.75
CA ALA A 153 -8.60 -23.64 8.58
C ALA A 153 -8.40 -22.28 9.28
N ARG A 154 -7.81 -22.26 10.49
CA ARG A 154 -7.47 -21.02 11.21
C ARG A 154 -6.44 -20.19 10.44
N LYS A 155 -5.36 -20.82 9.94
CA LYS A 155 -4.34 -20.14 9.13
C LYS A 155 -4.91 -19.57 7.84
N LYS A 156 -5.83 -20.29 7.19
CA LYS A 156 -6.54 -19.82 5.99
C LYS A 156 -7.42 -18.62 6.32
N ALA A 157 -8.19 -18.67 7.41
CA ALA A 157 -9.00 -17.53 7.85
C ALA A 157 -8.16 -16.29 8.22
N GLU A 158 -7.03 -16.48 8.91
CA GLU A 158 -6.09 -15.40 9.22
C GLU A 158 -5.48 -14.79 7.94
N ARG A 159 -5.13 -15.64 6.96
CA ARG A 159 -4.67 -15.19 5.65
C ARG A 159 -5.76 -14.37 4.96
N ASP A 160 -6.97 -14.89 4.87
CA ASP A 160 -8.08 -14.21 4.19
C ASP A 160 -8.36 -12.83 4.82
N MET A 161 -8.25 -12.72 6.14
CA MET A 161 -8.34 -11.43 6.85
C MET A 161 -7.21 -10.47 6.44
N LYS A 162 -5.95 -10.94 6.38
CA LYS A 162 -4.81 -10.12 5.92
C LYS A 162 -4.95 -9.71 4.44
N ILE A 163 -5.50 -10.59 3.60
CA ILE A 163 -5.82 -10.27 2.20
C ILE A 163 -6.86 -9.15 2.13
N GLN A 164 -7.93 -9.26 2.91
CA GLN A 164 -8.98 -8.24 2.95
C GLN A 164 -8.43 -6.89 3.41
N GLU A 165 -7.64 -6.86 4.47
CA GLU A 165 -7.01 -5.63 4.97
C GLU A 165 -6.06 -5.01 3.93
N ALA A 166 -5.19 -5.81 3.32
CA ALA A 166 -4.28 -5.34 2.27
C ALA A 166 -5.05 -4.80 1.06
N ASN A 167 -6.13 -5.46 0.64
CA ASN A 167 -6.95 -5.03 -0.48
C ASN A 167 -7.69 -3.71 -0.18
N GLN A 168 -8.27 -3.57 1.02
CA GLN A 168 -8.95 -2.34 1.43
C GLN A 168 -7.98 -1.15 1.45
N GLU A 169 -6.79 -1.34 2.00
CA GLU A 169 -5.78 -0.29 2.05
C GLU A 169 -5.24 0.06 0.65
N ASN A 170 -5.07 -0.93 -0.23
CA ASN A 170 -4.70 -0.70 -1.63
C ASN A 170 -5.79 0.07 -2.39
N GLU A 171 -7.06 -0.26 -2.17
CA GLU A 171 -8.19 0.46 -2.76
C GLU A 171 -8.25 1.91 -2.26
N ARG A 172 -8.06 2.13 -0.96
CA ARG A 172 -7.96 3.48 -0.38
C ARG A 172 -6.86 4.30 -1.05
N ARG A 173 -5.65 3.74 -1.17
CA ARG A 173 -4.52 4.43 -1.83
C ARG A 173 -4.80 4.75 -3.30
N ARG A 174 -5.43 3.83 -4.03
CA ARG A 174 -5.81 4.06 -5.44
C ARG A 174 -6.84 5.17 -5.58
N THR A 175 -7.89 5.13 -4.77
CA THR A 175 -8.94 6.14 -4.82
C THR A 175 -8.42 7.53 -4.46
N GLU A 176 -7.52 7.64 -3.47
CA GLU A 176 -6.85 8.90 -3.14
C GLU A 176 -5.98 9.41 -4.31
N TYR A 177 -5.19 8.54 -4.92
CA TYR A 177 -4.39 8.86 -6.10
C TYR A 177 -5.25 9.32 -7.28
N GLU A 178 -6.33 8.58 -7.59
CA GLU A 178 -7.25 8.90 -8.69
C GLU A 178 -7.98 10.22 -8.45
N GLN A 179 -8.42 10.47 -7.22
CA GLN A 179 -9.05 11.74 -6.84
C GLN A 179 -8.09 12.91 -7.02
N LEU A 180 -6.86 12.77 -6.52
CA LEU A 180 -5.84 13.82 -6.63
C LEU A 180 -5.46 14.07 -8.09
N SER A 181 -5.21 13.00 -8.85
CA SER A 181 -4.87 13.08 -10.27
C SER A 181 -5.98 13.74 -11.10
N SER A 182 -7.23 13.30 -10.92
CA SER A 182 -8.40 13.88 -11.57
C SER A 182 -8.55 15.36 -11.25
N TRP A 183 -8.40 15.72 -9.97
CA TRP A 183 -8.46 17.10 -9.52
C TRP A 183 -7.37 17.97 -10.16
N VAL A 184 -6.12 17.50 -10.18
CA VAL A 184 -5.00 18.23 -10.79
C VAL A 184 -5.24 18.47 -12.27
N LEU A 185 -5.65 17.43 -13.01
CA LEU A 185 -5.93 17.54 -14.45
C LEU A 185 -7.04 18.56 -14.71
N GLN A 186 -8.13 18.52 -13.93
CA GLN A 186 -9.21 19.49 -14.04
C GLN A 186 -8.71 20.94 -13.84
N GLN A 187 -7.80 21.16 -12.89
CA GLN A 187 -7.25 22.50 -12.64
C GLN A 187 -6.30 22.96 -13.74
N VAL A 188 -5.51 22.05 -14.30
CA VAL A 188 -4.64 22.34 -15.46
C VAL A 188 -5.49 22.70 -16.67
N ASP A 189 -6.56 21.95 -16.94
CA ASP A 189 -7.49 22.22 -18.03
C ASP A 189 -8.20 23.57 -17.85
N GLU A 190 -8.73 23.83 -16.65
CA GLU A 190 -9.34 25.13 -16.31
C GLU A 190 -8.35 26.28 -16.52
N LEU A 191 -7.08 26.12 -16.13
CA LEU A 191 -6.08 27.15 -16.36
C LEU A 191 -5.78 27.34 -17.84
N ASN A 192 -5.64 26.25 -18.60
CA ASN A 192 -5.34 26.27 -20.04
C ASN A 192 -6.47 26.89 -20.86
N GLU A 193 -7.72 26.75 -20.44
CA GLU A 193 -8.86 27.40 -21.09
C GLU A 193 -8.84 28.93 -20.89
N ARG A 194 -8.32 29.39 -19.75
CA ARG A 194 -8.37 30.78 -19.35
C ARG A 194 -7.11 31.56 -19.67
N VAL A 195 -5.95 30.89 -19.66
CA VAL A 195 -4.64 31.52 -19.81
C VAL A 195 -3.98 31.04 -21.08
N SER A 196 -3.66 32.00 -21.95
CA SER A 196 -2.88 31.76 -23.16
C SER A 196 -1.53 32.48 -23.05
N ILE A 197 -0.43 31.73 -23.07
CA ILE A 197 0.93 32.29 -23.05
C ILE A 197 1.28 32.73 -24.48
N ILE A 198 1.60 34.02 -24.65
CA ILE A 198 1.99 34.61 -25.94
C ILE A 198 3.51 34.52 -26.11
N HIS A 199 4.26 35.05 -25.15
CA HIS A 199 5.72 35.04 -25.15
C HIS A 199 6.24 34.48 -23.84
N PHE A 200 7.23 33.60 -23.93
CA PHE A 200 8.03 33.16 -22.81
C PHE A 200 9.50 33.33 -23.17
N GLU A 201 10.23 34.10 -22.37
CA GLU A 201 11.59 34.50 -22.70
C GLU A 201 12.50 34.54 -21.48
N GLN A 202 13.79 34.30 -21.73
CA GLN A 202 14.86 34.39 -20.75
C GLN A 202 15.73 35.63 -20.99
N HIS A 203 16.06 36.35 -19.93
CA HIS A 203 17.01 37.46 -20.03
C HIS A 203 18.45 36.94 -20.09
N ASN A 204 19.12 37.27 -21.18
CA ASN A 204 20.53 37.03 -21.37
C ASN A 204 21.33 38.23 -20.85
N ARG A 205 21.81 38.13 -19.61
CA ARG A 205 22.57 39.20 -18.94
C ARG A 205 23.83 39.65 -19.67
N TRP A 206 24.37 38.83 -20.57
CA TRP A 206 25.66 39.10 -21.24
C TRP A 206 25.46 39.82 -22.57
N ALA A 207 24.37 39.50 -23.27
CA ALA A 207 23.99 40.13 -24.54
C ALA A 207 22.90 41.21 -24.38
N ASP A 208 22.41 41.40 -23.16
CA ASP A 208 21.30 42.30 -22.79
C ASP A 208 20.09 42.17 -23.73
N LYS A 209 19.69 40.92 -23.97
CA LYS A 209 18.59 40.56 -24.87
C LYS A 209 17.69 39.51 -24.23
N TRP A 210 16.49 39.39 -24.77
CA TRP A 210 15.55 38.34 -24.41
C TRP A 210 15.62 37.22 -25.43
N ASP A 211 15.92 36.01 -24.96
CA ASP A 211 15.97 34.80 -25.78
C ASP A 211 14.63 34.05 -25.62
N PRO A 212 13.90 33.75 -26.71
CA PRO A 212 12.60 33.09 -26.63
C PRO A 212 12.74 31.62 -26.24
N ILE A 213 11.82 31.16 -25.39
CA ILE A 213 11.71 29.80 -24.91
C ILE A 213 10.43 29.19 -25.47
N SER A 214 10.52 27.95 -25.95
CA SER A 214 9.35 27.20 -26.39
C SER A 214 8.65 26.55 -25.20
N TYR A 215 7.33 26.71 -25.15
CA TYR A 215 6.48 26.03 -24.19
C TYR A 215 5.26 25.46 -24.92
N PRO A 216 4.88 24.19 -24.70
CA PRO A 216 5.43 23.24 -23.72
C PRO A 216 6.82 22.72 -24.07
N PHE A 217 7.60 22.36 -23.04
CA PHE A 217 8.98 21.87 -23.21
C PHE A 217 9.01 20.52 -23.94
N THR A 218 9.89 20.41 -24.92
CA THR A 218 10.15 19.13 -25.60
C THR A 218 11.06 18.25 -24.74
N LYS A 219 10.97 16.92 -24.88
CA LYS A 219 11.76 15.97 -24.09
C LYS A 219 13.28 16.20 -24.22
N GLU A 220 13.73 16.76 -25.34
CA GLU A 220 15.15 17.03 -25.61
C GLU A 220 15.68 18.21 -24.78
N GLU A 221 14.87 19.25 -24.57
CA GLU A 221 15.26 20.44 -23.79
C GLU A 221 15.49 20.11 -22.31
N THR A 222 14.79 19.08 -21.80
CA THR A 222 14.95 18.62 -20.41
C THR A 222 16.27 17.93 -20.12
N ALA A 223 16.97 17.41 -21.14
CA ALA A 223 18.28 16.78 -20.97
C ALA A 223 19.42 17.79 -21.01
N THR A 224 19.22 18.94 -21.67
CA THR A 224 20.28 19.94 -21.87
C THR A 224 20.51 20.87 -20.67
N SER A 225 19.51 21.02 -19.78
CA SER A 225 19.66 21.86 -18.58
C SER A 225 20.52 21.22 -17.48
N ASP A 226 20.72 19.90 -17.51
CA ASP A 226 21.47 19.15 -16.49
C ASP A 226 22.89 18.76 -16.89
N THR A 227 23.31 19.05 -18.13
CA THR A 227 24.70 18.81 -18.54
C THR A 227 25.61 19.93 -18.03
N PRO A 228 26.57 19.65 -17.13
CA PRO A 228 27.64 20.61 -16.87
C PRO A 228 28.42 20.76 -18.17
N ARG A 229 28.48 22.00 -18.68
CA ARG A 229 29.28 22.37 -19.84
C ARG A 229 30.74 22.10 -19.48
N GLU A 230 31.26 20.93 -19.86
CA GLU A 230 32.69 20.65 -19.78
C GLU A 230 33.41 21.62 -20.71
N GLU A 231 34.05 22.63 -20.12
CA GLU A 231 34.99 23.50 -20.81
C GLU A 231 36.23 22.67 -21.20
N SER A 232 36.62 22.81 -22.46
CA SER A 232 37.76 22.15 -23.12
C SER A 232 39.12 22.61 -22.60
#